data_AF-A0A936CJH4-F1
#
_entry.id   AF-A0A936CJH4-F1
#
_cell.length_a   1.000
_cell.length_b   1.000
_cell.length_c   1.000
_cell.angle_alpha   90.00
_cell.angle_beta   90.00
_cell.angle_gamma   90.00
#
_symmetry.space_group_name_H-M   'P 1'
#
loop_
_entity.id
_entity.type
_entity.pdbx_description
1 polymer ?
#
loop_
_entity_poly.entity_id
_entity_poly.type
_entity_poly.pdbx_seq_one_letter_code
_entity_poly.pdbx_strand_id
1 'polypeptide(L)'
;MSGKIALIERGICEFGTKAYYAQNAGAIAVIICSHTDENIGMDGGVDGSKVRIPAYYITKKECDRIRFYVENGLVVTIKKPENNLAVPDSLDGDFDNGVIAHEYGHGVSNRLTGGPSTASCLGNAEQMGEGWSDFMTLIMSAVPSRKGPDVRGIGNYVVGAKVDGTGIRRKPYSTDMSVNNFTYKNIDAEVHNLGEIWTLALWDLYWALADKYGYDPDFKNKNAGNNICIQLVMDGMKLQPCFPGFIDGRNAILKADEVNNGGVNQCLIWDVFARRGFGYTAKQGSSDMVGDETEDFESAPLCINQLKMNKKADFIVKAGQPINYELTLRNLRRDVANTIRVVDEIPAGCSYVNGSASLSPSTVSATEIVWEIPSMASLEQMVIKYQVSRLHPALQTHCG
;
A
#
# COMPACT_ATOMS: atom_id res chain seq x y z
N MET A 1 6.01 -46.55 -16.84
CA MET A 1 5.83 -45.40 -17.75
C MET A 1 7.17 -44.99 -18.38
N SER A 2 8.08 -45.95 -18.60
CA SER A 2 9.48 -45.68 -18.97
C SER A 2 9.58 -44.96 -20.32
N GLY A 3 10.29 -43.83 -20.36
CA GLY A 3 10.52 -43.06 -21.58
C GLY A 3 9.32 -42.29 -22.10
N LYS A 4 8.23 -42.17 -21.32
CA LYS A 4 6.99 -41.49 -21.70
C LYS A 4 6.77 -40.23 -20.88
N ILE A 5 5.94 -39.32 -21.40
CA ILE A 5 5.43 -38.16 -20.65
C ILE A 5 4.17 -38.59 -19.92
N ALA A 6 4.10 -38.35 -18.61
CA ALA A 6 2.94 -38.67 -17.80
C ALA A 6 1.91 -37.54 -17.84
N LEU A 7 0.67 -37.83 -18.23
CA LEU A 7 -0.46 -36.91 -18.06
C LEU A 7 -1.22 -37.30 -16.78
N ILE A 8 -1.24 -36.43 -15.77
CA ILE A 8 -1.75 -36.74 -14.43
C ILE A 8 -2.78 -35.71 -14.03
N GLU A 9 -3.97 -36.14 -13.61
CA GLU A 9 -4.96 -35.21 -13.07
C GLU A 9 -4.53 -34.65 -11.71
N ARG A 10 -4.79 -33.36 -11.52
CA ARG A 10 -4.74 -32.73 -10.20
C ARG A 10 -5.71 -33.45 -9.27
N GLY A 11 -5.36 -33.53 -7.99
CA GLY A 11 -6.22 -34.12 -6.98
C GLY A 11 -5.71 -33.73 -5.60
N ILE A 12 -6.05 -34.52 -4.60
CA ILE A 12 -5.68 -34.27 -3.19
C ILE A 12 -4.20 -34.48 -2.88
N CYS A 13 -3.47 -35.18 -3.74
CA CYS A 13 -2.03 -35.39 -3.60
C CYS A 13 -1.27 -34.18 -4.16
N GLU A 14 -0.25 -33.70 -3.43
CA GLU A 14 0.56 -32.56 -3.83
C GLU A 14 1.30 -32.77 -5.16
N PHE A 15 1.70 -31.67 -5.80
CA PHE A 15 2.34 -31.68 -7.11
C PHE A 15 3.71 -32.37 -7.11
N GLY A 16 4.55 -32.06 -6.11
CA GLY A 16 5.87 -32.67 -5.93
C GLY A 16 5.80 -34.19 -5.83
N THR A 17 4.96 -34.72 -4.94
CA THR A 17 4.76 -36.17 -4.79
C THR A 17 4.28 -36.84 -6.07
N LYS A 18 3.32 -36.26 -6.80
CA LYS A 18 2.86 -36.81 -8.10
C LYS A 18 4.00 -36.91 -9.10
N ALA A 19 4.78 -35.84 -9.25
CA ALA A 19 5.89 -35.78 -10.17
C ALA A 19 7.00 -36.77 -9.78
N TYR A 20 7.30 -36.88 -8.49
CA TYR A 20 8.29 -37.81 -7.95
C TYR A 20 7.92 -39.28 -8.18
N TYR A 21 6.65 -39.67 -7.99
CA TYR A 21 6.21 -41.03 -8.28
C TYR A 21 6.22 -41.35 -9.78
N ALA A 22 5.80 -40.42 -10.63
CA ALA A 22 5.85 -40.60 -12.08
C ALA A 22 7.30 -40.76 -12.58
N GLN A 23 8.21 -39.96 -12.02
CA GLN A 23 9.66 -40.10 -12.23
C GLN A 23 10.16 -41.48 -11.85
N ASN A 24 9.84 -41.96 -10.64
CA ASN A 24 10.27 -43.29 -10.19
C ASN A 24 9.67 -44.43 -11.03
N ALA A 25 8.51 -44.19 -11.66
CA ALA A 25 7.91 -45.09 -12.64
C ALA A 25 8.52 -44.98 -14.07
N GLY A 26 9.57 -44.18 -14.23
CA GLY A 26 10.35 -43.99 -15.46
C GLY A 26 9.85 -42.91 -16.41
N ALA A 27 8.93 -42.05 -15.98
CA ALA A 27 8.51 -40.93 -16.83
C ALA A 27 9.68 -39.97 -17.07
N ILE A 28 9.72 -39.36 -18.26
CA ILE A 28 10.76 -38.38 -18.63
C ILE A 28 10.30 -36.93 -18.49
N ALA A 29 8.98 -36.73 -18.32
CA ALA A 29 8.34 -35.46 -17.96
C ALA A 29 6.94 -35.74 -17.42
N VAL A 30 6.35 -34.74 -16.77
CA VAL A 30 5.00 -34.80 -16.21
C VAL A 30 4.20 -33.58 -16.64
N ILE A 31 2.92 -33.78 -16.96
CA ILE A 31 1.93 -32.75 -17.21
C ILE A 31 0.82 -32.95 -16.19
N ILE A 32 0.67 -31.98 -15.29
CA ILE A 32 -0.41 -31.91 -14.31
C ILE A 32 -1.60 -31.21 -14.95
N CYS A 33 -2.70 -31.93 -15.03
CA CYS A 33 -3.94 -31.49 -15.61
C CYS A 33 -4.88 -30.86 -14.59
N SER A 34 -5.27 -29.61 -14.83
CA SER A 34 -6.28 -28.94 -14.02
C SER A 34 -7.70 -29.46 -14.25
N HIS A 35 -8.55 -29.18 -13.27
CA HIS A 35 -10.01 -29.29 -13.37
C HIS A 35 -10.67 -27.94 -13.69
N THR A 36 -9.90 -26.86 -13.78
CA THR A 36 -10.36 -25.50 -14.10
C THR A 36 -9.52 -24.90 -15.23
N ASP A 37 -10.01 -23.81 -15.81
CA ASP A 37 -9.29 -23.06 -16.86
C ASP A 37 -8.35 -21.97 -16.30
N GLU A 38 -8.13 -21.97 -14.98
CA GLU A 38 -7.23 -21.05 -14.31
C GLU A 38 -5.79 -21.59 -14.31
N ASN A 39 -4.83 -20.68 -14.41
CA ASN A 39 -3.42 -21.00 -14.17
C ASN A 39 -3.12 -20.83 -12.68
N ILE A 40 -2.56 -21.87 -12.07
CA ILE A 40 -2.11 -21.83 -10.68
C ILE A 40 -0.63 -22.19 -10.61
N GLY A 41 0.06 -21.65 -9.60
CA GLY A 41 1.43 -22.06 -9.29
C GLY A 41 1.49 -23.53 -8.84
N MET A 42 2.58 -24.21 -9.19
CA MET A 42 2.89 -25.55 -8.68
C MET A 42 3.88 -25.43 -7.51
N ASP A 43 3.36 -25.38 -6.28
CA ASP A 43 4.22 -25.45 -5.11
C ASP A 43 4.97 -26.80 -5.08
N GLY A 44 6.23 -26.77 -4.64
CA GLY A 44 7.12 -27.92 -4.61
C GLY A 44 6.67 -28.99 -3.62
N GLY A 45 6.08 -28.58 -2.49
CA GLY A 45 5.63 -29.51 -1.46
C GLY A 45 6.77 -30.33 -0.84
N VAL A 46 6.42 -31.45 -0.20
CA VAL A 46 7.35 -32.33 0.52
C VAL A 46 8.40 -32.97 -0.41
N ASP A 47 7.99 -33.38 -1.61
CA ASP A 47 8.87 -34.13 -2.53
C ASP A 47 9.42 -33.30 -3.70
N GLY A 48 9.05 -32.03 -3.84
CA GLY A 48 9.45 -31.18 -4.97
C GLY A 48 10.96 -31.11 -5.17
N SER A 49 11.72 -31.03 -4.07
CA SER A 49 13.18 -31.02 -4.09
C SER A 49 13.84 -32.31 -4.62
N LYS A 50 13.08 -33.40 -4.75
CA LYS A 50 13.52 -34.71 -5.27
C LYS A 50 13.16 -34.92 -6.74
N VAL A 51 12.34 -34.05 -7.32
CA VAL A 51 11.96 -34.11 -8.74
C VAL A 51 13.13 -33.64 -9.60
N ARG A 52 13.43 -34.39 -10.65
CA ARG A 52 14.56 -34.21 -11.59
C ARG A 52 14.10 -34.22 -13.05
N ILE A 53 12.84 -34.53 -13.30
CA ILE A 53 12.20 -34.46 -14.62
C ILE A 53 11.35 -33.19 -14.73
N PRO A 54 11.18 -32.61 -15.92
CA PRO A 54 10.30 -31.45 -16.11
C PRO A 54 8.87 -31.76 -15.69
N ALA A 55 8.24 -30.83 -14.97
CA ALA A 55 6.84 -30.90 -14.57
C ALA A 55 6.12 -29.62 -15.03
N TYR A 56 5.01 -29.79 -15.74
CA TYR A 56 4.24 -28.69 -16.31
C TYR A 56 2.82 -28.70 -15.76
N TYR A 57 2.24 -27.53 -15.53
CA TYR A 57 0.82 -27.37 -15.29
C TYR A 57 0.12 -26.89 -16.57
N ILE A 58 -1.06 -27.43 -16.86
CA ILE A 58 -1.91 -26.93 -17.93
C ILE A 58 -3.38 -26.88 -17.49
N THR A 59 -4.14 -25.98 -18.11
CA THR A 59 -5.56 -25.78 -17.88
C THR A 59 -6.40 -26.97 -18.32
N LYS A 60 -7.64 -27.08 -17.82
CA LYS A 60 -8.59 -28.13 -18.20
C LYS A 60 -8.81 -28.17 -19.72
N LYS A 61 -9.02 -27.01 -20.34
CA LYS A 61 -9.20 -26.90 -21.80
C LYS A 61 -8.04 -27.52 -22.58
N GLU A 62 -6.80 -27.29 -22.15
CA GLU A 62 -5.61 -27.86 -22.81
C GLU A 62 -5.48 -29.37 -22.56
N CYS A 63 -5.82 -29.84 -21.36
CA CYS A 63 -5.87 -31.27 -21.05
C CYS A 63 -6.86 -32.02 -21.91
N ASP A 64 -8.08 -31.49 -22.05
CA ASP A 64 -9.12 -32.12 -22.85
C ASP A 64 -8.72 -32.16 -24.33
N ARG A 65 -8.05 -31.10 -24.81
CA ARG A 65 -7.47 -31.08 -26.16
C ARG A 65 -6.42 -32.17 -26.35
N ILE A 66 -5.47 -32.31 -25.42
CA ILE A 66 -4.45 -33.38 -25.49
C ILE A 66 -5.11 -34.76 -25.49
N ARG A 67 -6.05 -35.01 -24.57
CA ARG A 67 -6.75 -36.31 -24.49
C ARG A 67 -7.47 -36.66 -25.77
N PHE A 68 -8.23 -35.71 -26.32
CA PHE A 68 -8.96 -35.89 -27.56
C PHE A 68 -8.03 -36.31 -28.71
N TYR A 69 -6.88 -35.66 -28.85
CA TYR A 69 -5.98 -35.92 -29.98
C TYR A 69 -5.03 -37.10 -29.77
N VAL A 70 -4.63 -37.41 -28.52
CA VAL A 70 -3.75 -38.54 -28.19
C VAL A 70 -4.40 -39.88 -28.55
N GLU A 71 -5.71 -40.02 -28.34
CA GLU A 71 -6.45 -41.24 -28.71
C GLU A 71 -6.62 -41.40 -30.22
N ASN A 72 -6.46 -40.31 -30.99
CA ASN A 72 -6.67 -40.28 -32.44
C ASN A 72 -5.35 -40.33 -33.25
N GLY A 73 -4.25 -40.76 -32.62
CA GLY A 73 -2.97 -40.95 -33.32
C GLY A 73 -2.27 -39.66 -33.74
N LEU A 74 -2.71 -38.50 -33.27
CA LEU A 74 -2.01 -37.23 -33.51
C LEU A 74 -0.74 -37.19 -32.65
N VAL A 75 0.40 -36.93 -33.29
CA VAL A 75 1.67 -36.69 -32.59
C VAL A 75 1.64 -35.28 -32.01
N VAL A 76 1.37 -35.18 -30.70
CA VAL A 76 1.49 -33.92 -29.96
C VAL A 76 2.97 -33.69 -29.64
N THR A 77 3.54 -32.60 -30.17
CA THR A 77 4.90 -32.17 -29.84
C THR A 77 4.84 -31.00 -28.87
N ILE A 78 5.45 -31.17 -27.70
CA ILE A 78 5.67 -30.07 -26.76
C ILE A 78 6.96 -29.40 -27.18
N LYS A 79 6.85 -28.23 -27.81
CA LYS A 79 7.99 -27.40 -28.18
C LYS A 79 8.09 -26.26 -27.17
N LYS A 80 9.31 -25.98 -26.71
CA LYS A 80 9.64 -24.72 -26.07
C LYS A 80 9.25 -23.57 -27.02
N PRO A 81 8.52 -22.54 -26.57
CA PRO A 81 8.23 -21.36 -27.41
C PRO A 81 9.53 -20.83 -28.01
N GLU A 82 9.51 -20.38 -29.26
CA GLU A 82 10.66 -19.66 -29.82
C GLU A 82 10.82 -18.34 -29.06
N ASN A 83 11.77 -18.28 -28.13
CA ASN A 83 12.14 -17.05 -27.45
C ASN A 83 12.88 -16.16 -28.46
N ASN A 84 12.14 -15.24 -29.10
CA ASN A 84 12.74 -14.11 -29.84
C ASN A 84 13.36 -13.05 -28.91
N LEU A 85 13.41 -13.32 -27.60
CA LEU A 85 14.18 -12.56 -26.62
C LEU A 85 15.58 -13.18 -26.55
N ALA A 86 16.63 -12.37 -26.59
CA ALA A 86 18.03 -12.81 -26.39
C ALA A 86 18.30 -13.21 -24.93
N VAL A 87 17.41 -14.01 -24.34
CA VAL A 87 17.35 -14.32 -22.91
C VAL A 87 17.03 -15.82 -22.77
N PRO A 88 17.78 -16.57 -21.93
CA PRO A 88 17.52 -17.99 -21.67
C PRO A 88 16.08 -18.25 -21.25
N ASP A 89 15.53 -19.42 -21.62
CA ASP A 89 14.13 -19.79 -21.35
C ASP A 89 13.80 -20.07 -19.88
N SER A 90 14.82 -20.06 -19.03
CA SER A 90 14.71 -20.03 -17.59
C SER A 90 15.90 -19.21 -17.10
N LEU A 91 15.60 -18.12 -16.39
CA LEU A 91 16.60 -17.36 -15.69
C LEU A 91 16.64 -17.84 -14.25
N ASP A 92 17.84 -18.21 -13.80
CA ASP A 92 18.05 -18.71 -12.45
C ASP A 92 17.93 -17.54 -11.45
N GLY A 93 16.99 -17.67 -10.52
CA GLY A 93 16.68 -16.65 -9.50
C GLY A 93 17.86 -16.28 -8.62
N ASP A 94 18.82 -17.19 -8.48
CA ASP A 94 20.03 -16.94 -7.69
C ASP A 94 20.93 -15.84 -8.29
N PHE A 95 20.74 -15.49 -9.57
CA PHE A 95 21.42 -14.38 -10.22
C PHE A 95 20.66 -13.05 -10.12
N ASP A 96 19.45 -13.03 -9.55
CA ASP A 96 18.76 -11.81 -9.18
C ASP A 96 19.06 -11.47 -7.72
N ASN A 97 20.01 -10.57 -7.50
CA ASN A 97 20.35 -10.10 -6.15
C ASN A 97 19.14 -9.56 -5.38
N GLY A 98 18.10 -9.07 -6.09
CA GLY A 98 16.87 -8.64 -5.45
C GLY A 98 16.07 -9.80 -4.86
N VAL A 99 16.01 -10.96 -5.53
CA VAL A 99 15.37 -12.15 -4.97
C VAL A 99 16.11 -12.60 -3.72
N ILE A 100 17.45 -12.67 -3.76
CA ILE A 100 18.25 -13.05 -2.58
C ILE A 100 18.06 -12.08 -1.41
N ALA A 101 18.04 -10.77 -1.68
CA ALA A 101 17.81 -9.75 -0.65
C ALA A 101 16.40 -9.85 -0.04
N HIS A 102 15.40 -10.15 -0.87
CA HIS A 102 14.02 -10.37 -0.44
C HIS A 102 13.92 -11.56 0.51
N GLU A 103 14.41 -12.74 0.11
CA GLU A 103 14.36 -13.94 0.95
C GLU A 103 15.11 -13.76 2.27
N TYR A 104 16.25 -13.07 2.25
CA TYR A 104 16.98 -12.73 3.47
C TYR A 104 16.19 -11.74 4.35
N GLY A 105 15.44 -10.83 3.73
CA GLY A 105 14.53 -9.89 4.39
C GLY A 105 13.48 -10.57 5.26
N HIS A 106 12.97 -11.75 4.87
CA HIS A 106 12.09 -12.54 5.73
C HIS A 106 12.78 -13.00 7.01
N GLY A 107 14.03 -13.44 6.91
CA GLY A 107 14.83 -13.83 8.07
C GLY A 107 15.06 -12.67 9.03
N VAL A 108 15.33 -11.48 8.50
CA VAL A 108 15.50 -10.25 9.30
C VAL A 108 14.19 -9.86 9.99
N SER A 109 13.11 -9.69 9.23
CA SER A 109 11.83 -9.19 9.76
C SER A 109 11.21 -10.12 10.80
N ASN A 110 11.25 -11.44 10.59
CA ASN A 110 10.76 -12.42 11.56
C ASN A 110 11.58 -12.47 12.84
N ARG A 111 12.89 -12.23 12.80
CA ARG A 111 13.76 -12.25 13.99
C ARG A 111 13.71 -10.96 14.79
N LEU A 112 13.46 -9.83 14.13
CA LEU A 112 13.35 -8.53 14.81
C LEU A 112 11.96 -8.35 15.43
N THR A 113 10.89 -8.76 14.74
CA THR A 113 9.51 -8.59 15.20
C THR A 113 9.19 -9.56 16.34
N GLY A 114 8.73 -9.04 17.49
CA GLY A 114 8.43 -9.87 18.67
C GLY A 114 9.65 -10.43 19.40
N GLY A 115 10.86 -10.07 18.96
CA GLY A 115 12.14 -10.42 19.58
C GLY A 115 12.77 -11.72 19.05
N PRO A 116 14.08 -11.92 19.27
CA PRO A 116 14.88 -12.94 18.60
C PRO A 116 14.49 -14.39 18.90
N SER A 117 13.77 -14.62 20.01
CA SER A 117 13.27 -15.94 20.41
C SER A 117 11.92 -16.31 19.80
N THR A 118 11.25 -15.39 19.10
CA THR A 118 9.88 -15.56 18.60
C THR A 118 9.81 -15.21 17.11
N ALA A 119 9.98 -16.21 16.24
CA ALA A 119 10.01 -16.01 14.78
C ALA A 119 8.65 -16.23 14.08
N SER A 120 7.53 -16.18 14.81
CA SER A 120 6.18 -16.44 14.30
C SER A 120 5.28 -15.20 14.30
N CYS A 121 5.83 -14.02 14.55
CA CYS A 121 5.06 -12.80 14.79
C CYS A 121 4.51 -12.12 13.54
N LEU A 122 4.83 -12.62 12.36
CA LEU A 122 4.37 -12.12 11.06
C LEU A 122 3.49 -13.15 10.36
N GLY A 123 2.51 -13.67 11.11
CA GLY A 123 1.58 -14.69 10.63
C GLY A 123 0.12 -14.24 10.61
N ASN A 124 -0.16 -12.98 10.94
CA ASN A 124 -1.50 -12.38 10.91
C ASN A 124 -1.84 -11.86 9.50
N ALA A 125 -3.12 -11.52 9.28
CA ALA A 125 -3.62 -11.11 7.97
C ALA A 125 -2.97 -9.81 7.44
N GLU A 126 -2.71 -8.84 8.31
CA GLU A 126 -2.08 -7.56 7.96
C GLU A 126 -0.54 -7.53 8.10
N GLN A 127 0.11 -8.69 8.22
CA GLN A 127 1.57 -8.75 8.44
C GLN A 127 2.37 -8.09 7.30
N MET A 128 3.41 -7.32 7.62
CA MET A 128 4.17 -6.55 6.62
C MET A 128 5.45 -7.25 6.09
N GLY A 129 5.56 -8.57 6.27
CA GLY A 129 6.68 -9.46 5.91
C GLY A 129 7.22 -9.24 4.51
N GLU A 130 6.35 -9.44 3.52
CA GLU A 130 6.64 -9.24 2.10
C GLU A 130 7.13 -7.81 1.82
N GLY A 131 6.55 -6.83 2.51
CA GLY A 131 6.90 -5.44 2.32
C GLY A 131 8.28 -5.07 2.87
N TRP A 132 8.64 -5.60 4.04
CA TRP A 132 10.00 -5.45 4.56
C TRP A 132 11.03 -6.10 3.65
N SER A 133 10.72 -7.28 3.11
CA SER A 133 11.58 -8.01 2.18
C SER A 133 11.81 -7.25 0.88
N ASP A 134 10.76 -6.72 0.27
CA ASP A 134 10.89 -5.86 -0.91
C ASP A 134 11.65 -4.56 -0.64
N PHE A 135 11.50 -3.98 0.55
CA PHE A 135 12.30 -2.83 0.95
C PHE A 135 13.80 -3.16 0.98
N MET A 136 14.20 -4.35 1.46
CA MET A 136 15.60 -4.80 1.41
C MET A 136 16.12 -4.87 -0.02
N THR A 137 15.34 -5.40 -0.95
CA THR A 137 15.67 -5.42 -2.38
C THR A 137 15.94 -4.02 -2.93
N LEU A 138 15.07 -3.05 -2.60
CA LEU A 138 15.20 -1.69 -3.08
C LEU A 138 16.44 -0.98 -2.53
N ILE A 139 16.70 -1.07 -1.23
CA ILE A 139 17.85 -0.38 -0.62
C ILE A 139 19.20 -0.98 -1.05
N MET A 140 19.25 -2.28 -1.32
CA MET A 140 20.47 -2.98 -1.78
C MET A 140 20.78 -2.71 -3.25
N SER A 141 19.82 -2.20 -4.03
CA SER A 141 19.96 -1.89 -5.46
C SER A 141 19.80 -0.39 -5.79
N ALA A 142 19.64 0.44 -4.76
CA ALA A 142 19.61 1.89 -4.88
C ALA A 142 20.99 2.41 -5.31
N VAL A 143 21.02 3.36 -6.25
CA VAL A 143 22.28 3.95 -6.74
C VAL A 143 22.14 5.49 -6.82
N PRO A 144 23.24 6.25 -6.71
CA PRO A 144 23.19 7.71 -6.64
C PRO A 144 22.54 8.41 -7.84
N SER A 145 22.54 7.77 -9.02
CA SER A 145 21.99 8.32 -10.25
C SER A 145 20.46 8.21 -10.34
N ARG A 146 19.81 7.60 -9.34
CA ARG A 146 18.36 7.38 -9.31
C ARG A 146 17.71 8.27 -8.25
N LYS A 147 16.41 8.52 -8.42
CA LYS A 147 15.59 9.35 -7.55
C LYS A 147 14.26 8.66 -7.24
N GLY A 148 13.53 9.19 -6.27
CA GLY A 148 12.25 8.64 -5.84
C GLY A 148 11.23 8.42 -6.96
N PRO A 149 11.02 9.38 -7.87
CA PRO A 149 10.07 9.22 -8.97
C PRO A 149 10.43 8.13 -9.99
N ASP A 150 11.70 7.69 -10.04
CA ASP A 150 12.12 6.72 -11.04
C ASP A 150 11.46 5.35 -10.81
N VAL A 151 11.05 4.70 -11.89
CA VAL A 151 10.42 3.37 -11.89
C VAL A 151 11.36 2.28 -11.38
N ARG A 152 10.95 1.55 -10.33
CA ARG A 152 11.67 0.39 -9.79
C ARG A 152 10.77 -0.84 -9.69
N GLY A 153 10.96 -1.80 -10.59
CA GLY A 153 10.40 -3.14 -10.47
C GLY A 153 11.27 -4.06 -9.59
N ILE A 154 10.66 -5.14 -9.11
CA ILE A 154 11.34 -6.25 -8.40
C ILE A 154 11.23 -7.51 -9.25
N GLY A 155 12.30 -8.32 -9.29
CA GLY A 155 12.32 -9.57 -10.05
C GLY A 155 12.41 -9.36 -11.56
N ASN A 156 12.83 -8.18 -12.04
CA ASN A 156 12.92 -7.90 -13.48
C ASN A 156 13.85 -8.88 -14.20
N TYR A 157 14.94 -9.30 -13.56
CA TYR A 157 15.82 -10.31 -14.16
C TYR A 157 15.06 -11.62 -14.31
N VAL A 158 14.49 -12.18 -13.25
CA VAL A 158 13.90 -13.54 -13.31
C VAL A 158 12.74 -13.69 -14.29
N VAL A 159 12.03 -12.60 -14.62
CA VAL A 159 10.98 -12.60 -15.65
C VAL A 159 11.45 -12.13 -17.03
N GLY A 160 12.74 -11.87 -17.22
CA GLY A 160 13.30 -11.38 -18.49
C GLY A 160 12.80 -10.00 -18.90
N ALA A 161 12.41 -9.16 -17.94
CA ALA A 161 11.95 -7.80 -18.18
C ALA A 161 13.12 -6.80 -18.29
N LYS A 162 12.82 -5.62 -18.84
CA LYS A 162 13.77 -4.50 -18.86
C LYS A 162 14.03 -3.98 -17.43
N VAL A 163 15.12 -3.23 -17.26
CA VAL A 163 15.51 -2.65 -15.96
C VAL A 163 14.43 -1.70 -15.39
N ASP A 164 13.66 -1.05 -16.24
CA ASP A 164 12.51 -0.19 -15.93
C ASP A 164 11.16 -0.92 -16.04
N GLY A 165 11.17 -2.24 -16.16
CA GLY A 165 9.97 -3.07 -16.14
C GLY A 165 9.28 -3.08 -14.78
N THR A 166 8.00 -3.45 -14.79
CA THR A 166 7.17 -3.62 -13.58
C THR A 166 7.65 -4.77 -12.68
N GLY A 167 8.21 -5.82 -13.27
CA GLY A 167 8.64 -7.01 -12.55
C GLY A 167 7.46 -7.88 -12.12
N ILE A 168 7.55 -8.47 -10.93
CA ILE A 168 6.57 -9.44 -10.41
C ILE A 168 5.46 -8.82 -9.54
N ARG A 169 5.52 -7.51 -9.28
CA ARG A 169 4.54 -6.77 -8.47
C ARG A 169 3.45 -6.16 -9.35
N ARG A 170 2.30 -5.80 -8.77
CA ARG A 170 1.17 -5.21 -9.54
C ARG A 170 1.52 -3.88 -10.19
N LYS A 171 2.39 -3.10 -9.55
CA LYS A 171 2.94 -1.83 -10.05
C LYS A 171 4.39 -1.68 -9.59
N PRO A 172 5.24 -1.00 -10.37
CA PRO A 172 6.59 -0.68 -9.90
C PRO A 172 6.55 0.28 -8.71
N TYR A 173 7.59 0.27 -7.88
CA TYR A 173 7.78 1.26 -6.83
C TYR A 173 8.25 2.58 -7.43
N SER A 174 7.59 3.66 -7.02
CA SER A 174 7.93 5.03 -7.40
C SER A 174 7.25 6.00 -6.44
N THR A 175 7.95 7.07 -6.09
CA THR A 175 7.37 8.20 -5.36
C THR A 175 6.58 9.14 -6.29
N ASP A 176 6.34 8.78 -7.54
CA ASP A 176 5.41 9.46 -8.43
C ASP A 176 4.03 8.79 -8.34
N MET A 177 3.02 9.52 -7.84
CA MET A 177 1.66 8.99 -7.70
C MET A 177 1.02 8.67 -9.05
N SER A 178 1.52 9.22 -10.17
CA SER A 178 1.02 8.87 -11.51
C SER A 178 1.51 7.49 -11.97
N VAL A 179 2.67 7.05 -11.48
CA VAL A 179 3.24 5.72 -11.74
C VAL A 179 2.64 4.69 -10.78
N ASN A 180 2.65 4.98 -9.49
CA ASN A 180 2.06 4.12 -8.48
C ASN A 180 1.21 4.94 -7.51
N ASN A 181 -0.10 4.84 -7.67
CA ASN A 181 -1.11 5.54 -6.88
C ASN A 181 -1.66 4.71 -5.71
N PHE A 182 -1.00 3.61 -5.33
CA PHE A 182 -1.49 2.80 -4.24
C PHE A 182 -1.49 3.57 -2.90
N THR A 183 -2.57 3.38 -2.16
CA THR A 183 -2.81 3.88 -0.79
C THR A 183 -3.20 2.71 0.12
N TYR A 184 -3.40 2.99 1.41
CA TYR A 184 -3.82 2.01 2.40
C TYR A 184 -5.10 1.26 2.00
N LYS A 185 -6.02 1.91 1.26
CA LYS A 185 -7.23 1.27 0.74
C LYS A 185 -6.98 0.14 -0.29
N ASN A 186 -5.77 0.04 -0.85
CA ASN A 186 -5.41 -0.96 -1.85
C ASN A 186 -4.82 -2.26 -1.27
N ILE A 187 -4.80 -2.39 0.05
CA ILE A 187 -4.47 -3.66 0.71
C ILE A 187 -5.40 -4.78 0.27
N ASP A 188 -4.87 -5.99 0.34
CA ASP A 188 -5.48 -7.21 -0.15
C ASP A 188 -5.09 -8.36 0.79
N ALA A 189 -5.86 -9.45 0.82
CA ALA A 189 -5.55 -10.58 1.68
C ALA A 189 -4.36 -11.41 1.16
N GLU A 190 -4.00 -11.24 -0.11
CA GLU A 190 -2.79 -11.84 -0.69
C GLU A 190 -1.55 -11.08 -0.17
N VAL A 191 -0.64 -11.80 0.48
CA VAL A 191 0.45 -11.20 1.26
C VAL A 191 1.43 -10.38 0.41
N HIS A 192 1.68 -10.77 -0.85
CA HIS A 192 2.59 -10.02 -1.72
C HIS A 192 1.94 -8.71 -2.15
N ASN A 193 0.67 -8.75 -2.56
CA ASN A 193 -0.13 -7.57 -2.88
C ASN A 193 -0.19 -6.60 -1.69
N LEU A 194 -0.35 -7.12 -0.48
CA LEU A 194 -0.33 -6.34 0.76
C LEU A 194 1.06 -5.72 1.01
N GLY A 195 2.13 -6.52 0.86
CA GLY A 195 3.51 -6.08 1.00
C GLY A 195 3.87 -4.90 0.09
N GLU A 196 3.36 -4.87 -1.14
CA GLU A 196 3.57 -3.76 -2.08
C GLU A 196 3.15 -2.40 -1.51
N ILE A 197 2.05 -2.36 -0.75
CA ILE A 197 1.53 -1.11 -0.17
C ILE A 197 2.46 -0.61 0.92
N TRP A 198 2.96 -1.52 1.76
CA TRP A 198 3.88 -1.21 2.84
C TRP A 198 5.24 -0.72 2.30
N THR A 199 5.84 -1.47 1.37
CA THR A 199 7.12 -1.10 0.74
C THR A 199 7.04 0.27 0.10
N LEU A 200 5.92 0.59 -0.54
CA LEU A 200 5.75 1.86 -1.23
C LEU A 200 5.82 3.06 -0.26
N ALA A 201 5.23 2.95 0.93
CA ALA A 201 5.35 3.96 1.97
C ALA A 201 6.79 4.08 2.50
N LEU A 202 7.48 2.95 2.68
CA LEU A 202 8.89 2.95 3.08
C LEU A 202 9.81 3.54 2.01
N TRP A 203 9.48 3.32 0.73
CA TRP A 203 10.24 3.87 -0.39
C TRP A 203 10.06 5.38 -0.53
N ASP A 204 8.84 5.88 -0.30
CA ASP A 204 8.60 7.33 -0.16
C ASP A 204 9.42 7.91 1.01
N LEU A 205 9.49 7.20 2.15
CA LEU A 205 10.25 7.66 3.32
C LEU A 205 11.75 7.68 3.05
N TYR A 206 12.26 6.65 2.38
CA TYR A 206 13.67 6.53 2.00
C TYR A 206 14.14 7.74 1.19
N TRP A 207 13.38 8.09 0.14
CA TRP A 207 13.73 9.23 -0.70
C TRP A 207 13.47 10.57 -0.03
N ALA A 208 12.39 10.72 0.75
CA ALA A 208 12.14 11.96 1.48
C ALA A 208 13.26 12.28 2.47
N LEU A 209 13.77 11.27 3.20
CA LEU A 209 14.92 11.46 4.08
C LEU A 209 16.21 11.71 3.28
N ALA A 210 16.44 10.96 2.19
CA ALA A 210 17.60 11.18 1.31
C ALA A 210 17.61 12.59 0.69
N ASP A 211 16.46 13.14 0.33
CA ASP A 211 16.35 14.52 -0.18
C ASP A 211 16.63 15.55 0.91
N LYS A 212 16.23 15.28 2.17
CA LYS A 212 16.45 16.17 3.31
C LYS A 212 17.90 16.17 3.80
N TYR A 213 18.53 15.00 3.87
CA TYR A 213 19.83 14.81 4.53
C TYR A 213 20.96 14.38 3.57
N GLY A 214 20.65 14.21 2.29
CA GLY A 214 21.57 13.66 1.29
C GLY A 214 21.53 12.14 1.21
N TYR A 215 21.85 11.62 0.02
CA TYR A 215 22.08 10.20 -0.23
C TYR A 215 23.57 9.88 -0.08
N ASP A 216 23.90 8.76 0.54
CA ASP A 216 25.27 8.22 0.61
C ASP A 216 25.27 6.71 0.35
N PRO A 217 26.02 6.20 -0.65
CA PRO A 217 26.12 4.76 -0.91
C PRO A 217 26.86 4.00 0.21
N ASP A 218 27.63 4.66 1.08
CA ASP A 218 28.21 4.02 2.25
C ASP A 218 27.19 3.94 3.39
N PHE A 219 26.67 2.73 3.63
CA PHE A 219 25.72 2.43 4.71
C PHE A 219 26.24 2.77 6.12
N LYS A 220 27.55 3.02 6.28
CA LYS A 220 28.14 3.43 7.57
C LYS A 220 27.90 4.90 7.90
N ASN A 221 27.60 5.74 6.92
CA ASN A 221 27.30 7.15 7.17
C ASN A 221 25.89 7.31 7.76
N LYS A 222 25.80 7.26 9.09
CA LYS A 222 24.53 7.36 9.83
C LYS A 222 23.82 8.71 9.68
N ASN A 223 24.50 9.74 9.15
CA ASN A 223 23.92 11.06 8.95
C ASN A 223 23.23 11.20 7.59
N ALA A 224 23.48 10.29 6.64
CA ALA A 224 22.84 10.32 5.33
C ALA A 224 21.39 9.85 5.45
N GLY A 225 20.48 10.51 4.72
CA GLY A 225 19.04 10.31 4.85
C GLY A 225 18.57 8.91 4.51
N ASN A 226 19.15 8.30 3.48
CA ASN A 226 18.89 6.90 3.15
C ASN A 226 19.27 5.95 4.29
N ASN A 227 20.38 6.22 4.98
CA ASN A 227 20.86 5.39 6.09
C ASN A 227 20.05 5.63 7.37
N ILE A 228 19.60 6.87 7.60
CA ILE A 228 18.61 7.18 8.65
C ILE A 228 17.35 6.35 8.40
N CYS A 229 16.81 6.34 7.17
CA CYS A 229 15.62 5.54 6.85
C CYS A 229 15.83 4.04 7.16
N ILE A 230 16.96 3.47 6.71
CA ILE A 230 17.28 2.05 6.97
C ILE A 230 17.34 1.77 8.47
N GLN A 231 17.96 2.64 9.27
CA GLN A 231 17.98 2.51 10.73
C GLN A 231 16.56 2.52 11.31
N LEU A 232 15.75 3.52 10.92
CA LEU A 232 14.39 3.67 11.42
C LEU A 232 13.50 2.47 11.08
N VAL A 233 13.64 1.91 9.88
CA VAL A 233 12.90 0.70 9.47
C VAL A 233 13.34 -0.53 10.27
N MET A 234 14.65 -0.73 10.44
CA MET A 234 15.19 -1.85 11.23
C MET A 234 14.79 -1.77 12.71
N ASP A 235 14.81 -0.56 13.28
CA ASP A 235 14.41 -0.35 14.67
C ASP A 235 12.90 -0.35 14.84
N GLY A 236 12.13 0.07 13.83
CA GLY A 236 10.69 -0.08 13.77
C GLY A 236 10.26 -1.55 13.90
N MET A 237 10.89 -2.47 13.15
CA MET A 237 10.64 -3.91 13.28
C MET A 237 10.90 -4.43 14.69
N LYS A 238 11.89 -3.89 15.41
CA LYS A 238 12.20 -4.28 16.80
C LYS A 238 11.19 -3.74 17.81
N LEU A 239 10.59 -2.59 17.51
CA LEU A 239 9.73 -1.84 18.43
C LEU A 239 8.24 -2.18 18.27
N GLN A 240 7.82 -2.66 17.09
CA GLN A 240 6.43 -3.02 16.84
C GLN A 240 6.02 -4.28 17.64
N PRO A 241 4.72 -4.43 17.95
CA PRO A 241 4.22 -5.62 18.63
C PRO A 241 4.33 -6.88 17.76
N CYS A 242 4.14 -8.04 18.39
CA CYS A 242 3.89 -9.29 17.66
C CYS A 242 2.50 -9.24 17.02
N PHE A 243 2.34 -9.78 15.81
CA PHE A 243 1.14 -9.68 14.97
C PHE A 243 0.66 -8.24 14.66
N PRO A 244 1.56 -7.37 14.17
CA PRO A 244 1.25 -5.96 13.93
C PRO A 244 0.33 -5.77 12.72
N GLY A 245 -0.45 -4.69 12.73
CA GLY A 245 -1.01 -4.08 11.52
C GLY A 245 -0.14 -2.93 11.00
N PHE A 246 -0.56 -2.28 9.90
CA PHE A 246 0.26 -1.24 9.25
C PHE A 246 0.43 0.01 10.13
N ILE A 247 -0.59 0.33 10.93
CA ILE A 247 -0.56 1.48 11.84
C ILE A 247 0.40 1.22 13.00
N ASP A 248 0.48 -0.01 13.50
CA ASP A 248 1.51 -0.43 14.45
C ASP A 248 2.92 -0.26 13.87
N GLY A 249 3.16 -0.73 12.64
CA GLY A 249 4.45 -0.57 11.94
C GLY A 249 4.86 0.89 11.78
N ARG A 250 3.94 1.76 11.32
CA ARG A 250 4.17 3.20 11.20
C ARG A 250 4.54 3.81 12.54
N ASN A 251 3.76 3.52 13.58
CA ASN A 251 3.99 4.06 14.92
C ASN A 251 5.32 3.58 15.50
N ALA A 252 5.75 2.36 15.19
CA ALA A 252 7.06 1.85 15.59
C ALA A 252 8.21 2.60 14.89
N ILE A 253 8.06 2.97 13.61
CA ILE A 253 9.04 3.81 12.89
C ILE A 253 9.09 5.22 13.48
N LEU A 254 7.94 5.82 13.79
CA LEU A 254 7.88 7.10 14.50
C LEU A 254 8.59 6.99 15.86
N LYS A 255 8.36 5.89 16.60
CA LYS A 255 9.03 5.64 17.87
C LYS A 255 10.55 5.47 17.71
N ALA A 256 11.00 4.80 16.66
CA ALA A 256 12.41 4.67 16.34
C ALA A 256 13.07 6.05 16.13
N ASP A 257 12.37 6.99 15.49
CA ASP A 257 12.90 8.35 15.28
C ASP A 257 12.94 9.17 16.58
N GLU A 258 11.96 9.00 17.48
CA GLU A 258 12.04 9.59 18.82
C GLU A 258 13.28 9.10 19.58
N VAL A 259 13.54 7.80 19.55
CA VAL A 259 14.64 7.17 20.30
C VAL A 259 16.00 7.53 19.71
N ASN A 260 16.14 7.46 18.38
CA ASN A 260 17.44 7.59 17.72
C ASN A 260 17.80 9.04 17.39
N ASN A 261 16.81 9.88 17.09
CA ASN A 261 17.01 11.22 16.55
C ASN A 261 16.31 12.31 17.37
N GLY A 262 15.73 11.98 18.52
CA GLY A 262 14.98 12.94 19.34
C GLY A 262 13.70 13.44 18.68
N GLY A 263 13.15 12.71 17.69
CA GLY A 263 11.89 13.06 17.04
C GLY A 263 12.00 14.18 16.01
N VAL A 264 13.21 14.50 15.52
CA VAL A 264 13.38 15.61 14.55
C VAL A 264 12.79 15.32 13.17
N ASN A 265 12.43 14.07 12.86
CA ASN A 265 11.85 13.68 11.58
C ASN A 265 10.35 13.35 11.64
N GLN A 266 9.70 13.49 12.80
CA GLN A 266 8.29 13.12 12.99
C GLN A 266 7.38 13.69 11.91
N CYS A 267 7.51 14.97 11.57
CA CYS A 267 6.65 15.57 10.56
C CYS A 267 6.89 15.04 9.15
N LEU A 268 8.15 14.79 8.77
CA LEU A 268 8.45 14.18 7.48
C LEU A 268 7.89 12.75 7.40
N ILE A 269 8.05 11.96 8.48
CA ILE A 269 7.50 10.60 8.56
C ILE A 269 5.98 10.65 8.46
N TRP A 270 5.31 11.51 9.22
CA TRP A 270 3.86 11.68 9.16
C TRP A 270 3.37 12.10 7.78
N ASP A 271 4.01 13.07 7.13
CA ASP A 271 3.62 13.55 5.80
C ASP A 271 3.74 12.44 4.74
N VAL A 272 4.82 11.66 4.80
CA VAL A 272 5.06 10.52 3.90
C VAL A 272 4.00 9.44 4.09
N PHE A 273 3.75 9.02 5.32
CA PHE A 273 2.77 7.98 5.61
C PHE A 273 1.34 8.44 5.29
N ALA A 274 0.99 9.69 5.67
CA ALA A 274 -0.30 10.28 5.35
C ALA A 274 -0.56 10.34 3.85
N ARG A 275 0.45 10.69 3.04
CA ARG A 275 0.33 10.70 1.57
C ARG A 275 -0.12 9.35 0.98
N ARG A 276 0.19 8.24 1.65
CA ARG A 276 -0.21 6.87 1.25
C ARG A 276 -1.42 6.35 2.03
N GLY A 277 -2.15 7.20 2.76
CA GLY A 277 -3.37 6.82 3.49
C GLY A 277 -3.14 6.35 4.93
N PHE A 278 -1.90 6.44 5.43
CA PHE A 278 -1.53 6.10 6.81
C PHE A 278 -1.48 7.34 7.72
N GLY A 279 -2.43 8.25 7.55
CA GLY A 279 -2.50 9.52 8.26
C GLY A 279 -2.84 9.40 9.75
N TYR A 280 -2.87 10.55 10.41
CA TYR A 280 -2.97 10.66 11.87
C TYR A 280 -4.14 9.90 12.48
N THR A 281 -5.29 9.91 11.80
CA THR A 281 -6.52 9.26 12.24
C THR A 281 -6.82 7.95 11.52
N ALA A 282 -5.91 7.48 10.64
CA ALA A 282 -6.03 6.18 10.00
C ALA A 282 -6.09 5.08 11.06
N LYS A 283 -6.92 4.07 10.81
CA LYS A 283 -7.11 2.93 11.71
C LYS A 283 -6.85 1.64 10.95
N GLN A 284 -6.12 0.72 11.56
CA GLN A 284 -5.90 -0.61 11.02
C GLN A 284 -7.03 -1.60 11.35
N GLY A 285 -7.98 -1.23 12.22
CA GLY A 285 -8.94 -2.20 12.71
C GLY A 285 -8.26 -3.37 13.43
N SER A 286 -8.61 -4.60 13.04
CA SER A 286 -8.03 -5.83 13.56
C SER A 286 -6.90 -6.31 12.66
N SER A 287 -5.70 -6.51 13.20
CA SER A 287 -4.56 -7.00 12.41
C SER A 287 -4.71 -8.42 11.85
N ASP A 288 -5.73 -9.15 12.30
CA ASP A 288 -6.15 -10.46 11.79
C ASP A 288 -7.20 -10.38 10.67
N MET A 289 -7.62 -9.18 10.25
CA MET A 289 -8.65 -9.00 9.23
C MET A 289 -8.24 -7.93 8.24
N VAL A 290 -8.12 -8.31 6.96
CA VAL A 290 -8.00 -7.31 5.89
C VAL A 290 -9.39 -6.80 5.51
N GLY A 291 -9.55 -5.48 5.39
CA GLY A 291 -10.74 -4.80 4.89
C GLY A 291 -11.56 -4.03 5.94
N ASP A 292 -11.14 -4.00 7.21
CA ASP A 292 -11.76 -3.20 8.28
C ASP A 292 -11.00 -1.89 8.60
N GLU A 293 -9.98 -1.59 7.79
CA GLU A 293 -9.11 -0.44 7.90
C GLU A 293 -9.79 0.83 7.36
N THR A 294 -9.32 1.98 7.84
CA THR A 294 -9.75 3.29 7.35
C THR A 294 -8.54 4.14 7.05
N GLU A 295 -8.45 4.60 5.81
CA GLU A 295 -7.38 5.51 5.39
C GLU A 295 -7.61 6.93 5.91
N ASP A 296 -6.51 7.63 6.16
CA ASP A 296 -6.48 9.05 6.43
C ASP A 296 -5.30 9.66 5.67
N PHE A 297 -5.51 10.84 5.09
CA PHE A 297 -4.47 11.54 4.33
C PHE A 297 -3.92 12.76 5.08
N GLU A 298 -4.36 12.98 6.31
CA GLU A 298 -3.89 14.06 7.15
C GLU A 298 -2.61 13.68 7.91
N SER A 299 -1.61 14.55 7.85
CA SER A 299 -0.45 14.47 8.73
C SER A 299 -0.84 14.74 10.18
N ALA A 300 0.08 14.48 11.12
CA ALA A 300 -0.15 14.82 12.53
C ALA A 300 -0.44 16.32 12.68
N PRO A 301 -1.37 16.72 13.58
CA PRO A 301 -1.82 18.11 13.75
C PRO A 301 -0.70 19.16 13.67
N LEU A 302 0.32 19.09 14.52
CA LEU A 302 1.38 20.11 14.60
C LEU A 302 2.42 20.05 13.46
N CYS A 303 2.28 19.09 12.55
CA CYS A 303 3.08 18.99 11.33
C CYS A 303 2.47 19.72 10.15
N ILE A 304 1.14 19.90 10.16
CA ILE A 304 0.41 20.68 9.14
C ILE A 304 0.76 22.16 9.24
N ASN A 305 0.93 22.68 10.45
CA ASN A 305 1.31 24.06 10.75
C ASN A 305 0.43 25.13 10.06
N GLN A 306 -0.88 24.90 10.00
CA GLN A 306 -1.86 25.79 9.36
C GLN A 306 -3.15 25.90 10.18
N LEU A 307 -3.98 26.90 9.88
CA LEU A 307 -5.39 26.88 10.27
C LEU A 307 -6.16 26.00 9.30
N LYS A 308 -7.02 25.13 9.82
CA LYS A 308 -7.85 24.24 9.02
C LYS A 308 -9.32 24.45 9.31
N MET A 309 -10.13 24.46 8.26
CA MET A 309 -11.58 24.57 8.33
C MET A 309 -12.24 23.42 7.57
N ASN A 310 -13.18 22.74 8.20
CA ASN A 310 -14.04 21.75 7.56
C ASN A 310 -15.50 22.23 7.64
N LYS A 311 -16.21 22.21 6.52
CA LYS A 311 -17.63 22.57 6.43
C LYS A 311 -18.46 21.32 6.21
N LYS A 312 -19.52 21.16 7.00
CA LYS A 312 -20.56 20.12 6.83
C LYS A 312 -21.91 20.80 6.66
N ALA A 313 -22.77 20.17 5.89
CA ALA A 313 -24.15 20.58 5.69
C ALA A 313 -25.06 19.36 5.77
N ASP A 314 -26.32 19.57 6.14
CA ASP A 314 -27.32 18.50 6.07
C ASP A 314 -27.52 18.04 4.61
N PHE A 315 -27.36 16.75 4.37
CA PHE A 315 -27.50 16.15 3.04
C PHE A 315 -28.95 16.02 2.57
N ILE A 316 -29.91 16.00 3.50
CA ILE A 316 -31.34 15.88 3.20
C ILE A 316 -32.08 16.94 4.00
N VAL A 317 -32.66 17.90 3.29
CA VAL A 317 -33.46 18.99 3.88
C VAL A 317 -34.86 18.93 3.28
N LYS A 318 -35.89 18.94 4.13
CA LYS A 318 -37.28 19.01 3.66
C LYS A 318 -37.52 20.38 3.03
N ALA A 319 -38.28 20.42 1.93
CA ALA A 319 -38.66 21.68 1.31
C ALA A 319 -39.31 22.62 2.35
N GLY A 320 -38.84 23.87 2.38
CA GLY A 320 -39.29 24.88 3.34
C GLY A 320 -38.60 24.87 4.70
N GLN A 321 -37.72 23.90 5.00
CA GLN A 321 -36.90 23.91 6.22
C GLN A 321 -35.54 24.59 5.98
N PRO A 322 -34.93 25.21 7.00
CA PRO A 322 -33.55 25.68 6.93
C PRO A 322 -32.56 24.53 6.72
N ILE A 323 -31.46 24.84 6.03
CA ILE A 323 -30.30 23.96 5.89
C ILE A 323 -29.35 24.26 7.05
N ASN A 324 -29.01 23.25 7.85
CA ASN A 324 -28.00 23.41 8.89
C ASN A 324 -26.60 23.25 8.30
N TYR A 325 -25.70 24.12 8.73
CA TYR A 325 -24.27 24.07 8.43
C TYR A 325 -23.46 24.01 9.73
N GLU A 326 -22.35 23.31 9.67
CA GLU A 326 -21.35 23.21 10.75
C GLU A 326 -19.96 23.48 10.17
N LEU A 327 -19.31 24.53 10.65
CA LEU A 327 -17.89 24.82 10.40
C LEU A 327 -17.08 24.33 11.60
N THR A 328 -16.12 23.45 11.37
CA THR A 328 -15.12 23.06 12.37
C THR A 328 -13.79 23.70 12.01
N LEU A 329 -13.34 24.62 12.87
CA LEU A 329 -12.06 25.31 12.77
C LEU A 329 -11.06 24.65 13.71
N ARG A 330 -9.82 24.46 13.26
CA ARG A 330 -8.73 23.94 14.06
C ARG A 330 -7.48 24.77 13.85
N ASN A 331 -6.84 25.16 14.94
CA ASN A 331 -5.50 25.71 14.87
C ASN A 331 -4.46 24.58 14.95
N LEU A 332 -3.96 24.17 13.78
CA LEU A 332 -2.93 23.13 13.66
C LEU A 332 -1.52 23.74 13.58
N ARG A 333 -1.40 25.05 13.82
CA ARG A 333 -0.11 25.71 14.01
C ARG A 333 0.44 25.41 15.39
N ARG A 334 1.77 25.51 15.52
CA ARG A 334 2.47 25.37 16.81
C ARG A 334 2.26 26.58 17.73
N ASP A 335 1.90 27.73 17.15
CA ASP A 335 1.68 28.98 17.84
C ASP A 335 0.20 29.38 17.87
N VAL A 336 -0.10 30.38 18.71
CA VAL A 336 -1.44 30.98 18.78
C VAL A 336 -1.71 31.68 17.45
N ALA A 337 -2.84 31.37 16.83
CA ALA A 337 -3.33 32.10 15.68
C ALA A 337 -4.14 33.30 16.17
N ASN A 338 -3.79 34.52 15.74
CA ASN A 338 -4.48 35.75 16.13
C ASN A 338 -5.21 36.34 14.92
N THR A 339 -6.30 37.06 15.19
CA THR A 339 -7.07 37.81 14.18
C THR A 339 -7.53 36.92 13.02
N ILE A 340 -8.24 35.86 13.36
CA ILE A 340 -8.68 34.85 12.39
C ILE A 340 -10.00 35.30 11.77
N ARG A 341 -9.97 35.56 10.46
CA ARG A 341 -11.16 35.88 9.69
C ARG A 341 -11.69 34.64 8.98
N VAL A 342 -12.88 34.21 9.39
CA VAL A 342 -13.59 33.07 8.79
C VAL A 342 -14.67 33.61 7.88
N VAL A 343 -14.65 33.22 6.61
CA VAL A 343 -15.65 33.59 5.62
C VAL A 343 -16.31 32.33 5.11
N ASP A 344 -17.64 32.33 5.06
CA ASP A 344 -18.38 31.28 4.41
C ASP A 344 -19.40 31.84 3.42
N GLU A 345 -19.45 31.27 2.23
CA GLU A 345 -20.34 31.68 1.16
C GLU A 345 -21.75 31.11 1.40
N ILE A 346 -22.74 31.99 1.25
CA ILE A 346 -24.16 31.63 1.24
C ILE A 346 -24.48 31.08 -0.16
N PRO A 347 -24.99 29.84 -0.28
CA PRO A 347 -25.36 29.28 -1.58
C PRO A 347 -26.36 30.16 -2.33
N ALA A 348 -26.25 30.20 -3.65
CA ALA A 348 -27.18 30.96 -4.49
C ALA A 348 -28.64 30.53 -4.25
N GLY A 349 -29.54 31.52 -4.14
CA GLY A 349 -30.95 31.29 -3.82
C GLY A 349 -31.24 30.99 -2.35
N CYS A 350 -30.27 31.18 -1.45
CA CYS A 350 -30.46 31.10 -0.01
C CYS A 350 -30.20 32.44 0.69
N SER A 351 -30.66 32.56 1.93
CA SER A 351 -30.39 33.67 2.86
C SER A 351 -30.04 33.14 4.24
N TYR A 352 -29.13 33.80 4.94
CA TYR A 352 -28.81 33.49 6.33
C TYR A 352 -30.05 33.64 7.24
N VAL A 353 -30.28 32.68 8.14
CA VAL A 353 -31.32 32.77 9.18
C VAL A 353 -30.76 33.58 10.36
N ASN A 354 -31.24 34.80 10.54
CA ASN A 354 -30.71 35.71 11.56
C ASN A 354 -30.80 35.11 12.98
N GLY A 355 -29.70 35.20 13.74
CA GLY A 355 -29.60 34.65 15.09
C GLY A 355 -29.46 33.13 15.19
N SER A 356 -29.37 32.42 14.06
CA SER A 356 -29.20 30.95 14.04
C SER A 356 -27.79 30.48 14.40
N ALA A 357 -26.80 31.38 14.34
CA ALA A 357 -25.40 30.99 14.50
C ALA A 357 -25.02 30.79 15.97
N SER A 358 -24.31 29.70 16.29
CA SER A 358 -23.79 29.42 17.64
C SER A 358 -22.70 30.40 18.08
N LEU A 359 -22.07 31.08 17.12
CA LEU A 359 -21.19 32.23 17.31
C LEU A 359 -21.73 33.36 16.44
N SER A 360 -21.98 34.54 17.02
CA SER A 360 -22.52 35.68 16.28
C SER A 360 -21.55 36.11 15.15
N PRO A 361 -22.02 36.21 13.90
CA PRO A 361 -21.20 36.73 12.81
C PRO A 361 -20.83 38.19 13.05
N SER A 362 -19.62 38.56 12.66
CA SER A 362 -19.16 39.95 12.64
C SER A 362 -19.85 40.74 11.52
N THR A 363 -20.06 40.11 10.36
CA THR A 363 -20.86 40.68 9.26
C THR A 363 -21.64 39.60 8.53
N VAL A 364 -22.83 39.95 8.03
CA VAL A 364 -23.62 39.12 7.11
C VAL A 364 -23.98 39.97 5.90
N SER A 365 -23.67 39.48 4.70
CA SER A 365 -24.07 40.08 3.43
C SER A 365 -25.08 39.18 2.70
N ALA A 366 -25.46 39.55 1.48
CA ALA A 366 -26.32 38.71 0.64
C ALA A 366 -25.63 37.41 0.21
N THR A 367 -24.30 37.37 0.19
CA THR A 367 -23.51 36.27 -0.38
C THR A 367 -22.58 35.62 0.63
N GLU A 368 -22.31 36.24 1.78
CA GLU A 368 -21.28 35.78 2.72
C GLU A 368 -21.68 35.99 4.18
N ILE A 369 -21.16 35.12 5.04
CA ILE A 369 -21.17 35.26 6.49
C ILE A 369 -19.72 35.31 6.96
N VAL A 370 -19.38 36.27 7.82
CA VAL A 370 -18.01 36.49 8.30
C VAL A 370 -17.97 36.45 9.82
N TRP A 371 -16.98 35.76 10.37
CA TRP A 371 -16.64 35.76 11.79
C TRP A 371 -15.19 36.23 11.98
N GLU A 372 -14.99 37.16 12.91
CA GLU A 372 -13.67 37.55 13.41
C GLU A 372 -13.43 36.87 14.76
N ILE A 373 -12.48 35.94 14.79
CA ILE A 373 -12.08 35.22 16.00
C ILE A 373 -10.78 35.85 16.51
N PRO A 374 -10.75 36.41 17.74
CA PRO A 374 -9.60 37.14 18.25
C PRO A 374 -8.32 36.31 18.28
N SER A 375 -8.43 35.07 18.77
CA SER A 375 -7.33 34.14 18.83
C SER A 375 -7.82 32.70 18.93
N MET A 376 -7.00 31.75 18.48
CA MET A 376 -7.11 30.33 18.80
C MET A 376 -5.76 29.81 19.28
N ALA A 377 -5.70 29.19 20.45
CA ALA A 377 -4.51 28.52 20.96
C ALA A 377 -4.10 27.35 20.05
N SER A 378 -2.84 26.92 20.12
CA SER A 378 -2.40 25.73 19.38
C SER A 378 -3.23 24.51 19.79
N LEU A 379 -3.64 23.71 18.80
CA LEU A 379 -4.57 22.57 18.92
C LEU A 379 -6.00 22.92 19.37
N GLU A 380 -6.33 24.20 19.51
CA GLU A 380 -7.71 24.60 19.79
C GLU A 380 -8.62 24.26 18.60
N GLN A 381 -9.79 23.71 18.93
CA GLN A 381 -10.87 23.46 17.99
C GLN A 381 -12.08 24.30 18.36
N MET A 382 -12.67 24.96 17.36
CA MET A 382 -13.92 25.70 17.48
C MET A 382 -14.94 25.15 16.49
N VAL A 383 -16.21 25.09 16.89
CA VAL A 383 -17.32 24.68 16.04
C VAL A 383 -18.33 25.82 15.94
N ILE A 384 -18.64 26.24 14.72
CA ILE A 384 -19.65 27.26 14.41
C ILE A 384 -20.78 26.57 13.67
N LYS A 385 -21.97 26.51 14.28
CA LYS A 385 -23.20 26.03 13.64
C LYS A 385 -24.02 27.22 13.20
N TYR A 386 -24.66 27.14 12.04
CA TYR A 386 -25.56 28.19 11.57
C TYR A 386 -26.57 27.64 10.55
N GLN A 387 -27.60 28.42 10.23
CA GLN A 387 -28.64 28.03 9.28
C GLN A 387 -28.77 29.01 8.12
N VAL A 388 -29.11 28.48 6.94
CA VAL A 388 -29.59 29.27 5.81
C VAL A 388 -30.94 28.73 5.34
N SER A 389 -31.83 29.59 4.88
CA SER A 389 -33.10 29.22 4.28
C SER A 389 -33.04 29.46 2.78
N ARG A 390 -33.73 28.63 1.98
CA ARG A 390 -33.98 29.00 0.58
C ARG A 390 -34.86 30.24 0.54
N LEU A 391 -34.49 31.18 -0.31
CA LEU A 391 -35.39 32.24 -0.72
C LEU A 391 -36.58 31.57 -1.40
N HIS A 392 -37.76 31.72 -0.81
CA HIS A 392 -38.98 31.30 -1.49
C HIS A 392 -39.02 32.08 -2.80
N PRO A 393 -39.22 31.45 -3.99
CA PRO A 393 -39.68 32.24 -5.11
C PRO A 393 -40.94 32.91 -4.59
N ALA A 394 -40.95 34.24 -4.56
CA ALA A 394 -42.19 34.95 -4.38
C ALA A 394 -43.16 34.30 -5.37
N LEU A 395 -44.27 33.75 -4.87
CA LEU A 395 -45.45 33.60 -5.69
C LEU A 395 -45.61 34.98 -6.31
N GLN A 396 -45.26 35.11 -7.59
CA GLN A 396 -45.71 36.23 -8.39
C GLN A 396 -47.23 36.08 -8.38
N THR A 397 -47.87 36.72 -7.41
CA THR A 397 -49.28 37.03 -7.45
C THR A 397 -49.46 38.02 -8.59
N HIS A 398 -49.46 37.51 -9.81
CA HIS A 398 -50.14 38.13 -10.92
C HIS A 398 -51.61 37.70 -10.84
N CYS A 399 -52.38 38.47 -10.07
CA CYS A 399 -53.75 38.76 -10.48
C CYS A 399 -53.64 39.59 -11.77
N GLY A 400 -54.31 39.15 -12.83
CA GLY A 400 -54.35 39.78 -14.14
C GLY A 400 -54.65 38.76 -15.22
#